data_AF-A0A820VLT8-F1
#
_entry.id   AF-A0A820VLT8-F1
#
_cell.length_a   1.000
_cell.length_b   1.000
_cell.length_c   1.000
_cell.angle_alpha   90.00
_cell.angle_beta   90.00
_cell.angle_gamma   90.00
#
_symmetry.space_group_name_H-M   'P 1'
#
loop_
_entity.id
_entity.type
_entity.pdbx_description
1 polymer ?
#
loop_
_entity_poly.entity_id
_entity_poly.type
_entity_poly.pdbx_seq_one_letter_code
_entity_poly.pdbx_strand_id
1 'polypeptide(L)'
;MFIIDKPTMYENADNKTNKSLASSVVIGSVQLLTSASVPLNISLYFKISPEYQPNVSATYLCSFYDISNSCWNETGCTDALFNRALSRYECSCNHLTSFALIWLPQSQLGSYGRTMRVAK
;
A
#
# COMPACT_ATOMS: atom_id res chain seq x y z
N MET A 1 -9.23 -14.76 -1.58
CA MET A 1 -8.18 -13.97 -0.88
C MET A 1 -6.97 -14.86 -0.71
N PHE A 2 -5.80 -14.36 -1.08
CA PHE A 2 -4.53 -15.06 -0.96
C PHE A 2 -3.52 -14.14 -0.26
N ILE A 3 -2.65 -14.70 0.58
CA ILE A 3 -1.65 -13.93 1.33
C ILE A 3 -0.29 -14.53 1.01
N ILE A 4 0.62 -13.67 0.55
CA ILE A 4 2.01 -14.03 0.31
C ILE A 4 2.82 -13.47 1.47
N ASP A 5 3.17 -14.37 2.38
CA ASP A 5 4.19 -14.06 3.38
C ASP A 5 5.58 -14.06 2.72
N LYS A 6 6.44 -13.11 3.11
CA LYS A 6 7.75 -12.84 2.48
C LYS A 6 7.68 -12.73 0.94
N PRO A 7 7.02 -11.68 0.42
CA PRO A 7 6.74 -11.52 -1.00
C PRO A 7 7.97 -11.08 -1.81
N THR A 8 8.98 -11.95 -1.94
CA THR A 8 10.26 -11.66 -2.62
C THR A 8 10.10 -11.12 -4.04
N MET A 9 9.10 -11.61 -4.80
CA MET A 9 8.79 -11.12 -6.14
C MET A 9 8.35 -9.64 -6.17
N TYR A 10 7.86 -9.11 -5.05
CA TYR A 10 7.40 -7.73 -4.95
C TYR A 10 8.44 -6.78 -4.37
N GLU A 11 9.53 -7.28 -3.77
CA GLU A 11 10.55 -6.46 -3.09
C GLU A 11 11.17 -5.41 -4.00
N ASN A 12 11.35 -5.74 -5.27
CA ASN A 12 11.95 -4.87 -6.29
C ASN A 12 10.99 -4.57 -7.44
N ALA A 13 9.69 -4.78 -7.23
CA ALA A 13 8.70 -4.63 -8.28
C ALA A 13 8.43 -3.16 -8.64
N ASP A 14 8.63 -2.24 -7.69
CA ASP A 14 8.61 -0.80 -7.96
C ASP A 14 10.04 -0.30 -8.18
N ASN A 15 10.40 -0.07 -9.45
CA ASN A 15 11.68 0.53 -9.82
C ASN A 15 11.57 2.01 -10.17
N LYS A 16 10.37 2.60 -10.03
CA LYS A 16 10.07 3.98 -10.42
C LYS A 16 10.10 4.92 -9.23
N THR A 17 9.79 4.41 -8.05
CA THR A 17 9.69 5.20 -6.83
C THR A 17 10.68 4.70 -5.78
N ASN A 18 11.02 5.56 -4.80
CA ASN A 18 11.85 5.19 -3.66
C ASN A 18 11.01 4.51 -2.55
N LYS A 19 9.99 3.75 -2.94
CA LYS A 19 9.11 3.02 -2.04
C LYS A 19 9.67 1.63 -1.80
N SER A 20 9.39 1.07 -0.63
CA SER A 20 9.82 -0.29 -0.28
C SER A 20 8.72 -1.00 0.48
N LEU A 21 8.65 -2.32 0.34
CA LEU A 21 7.72 -3.15 1.10
C LEU A 21 7.93 -3.00 2.60
N ALA A 22 6.84 -3.04 3.37
CA ALA A 22 6.85 -3.07 4.83
C ALA A 22 6.12 -4.31 5.40
N SER A 23 5.36 -5.06 4.59
CA SER A 23 4.50 -6.16 5.06
C SER A 23 4.41 -7.32 4.06
N SER A 24 3.68 -8.38 4.43
CA SER A 24 3.16 -9.37 3.49
C SER A 24 2.26 -8.73 2.43
N VAL A 25 2.09 -9.38 1.28
CA VAL A 25 1.18 -8.94 0.21
C VAL A 25 -0.14 -9.70 0.31
N VAL A 26 -1.27 -8.98 0.32
CA VAL A 26 -2.62 -9.54 0.33
C VAL A 26 -3.24 -9.35 -1.04
N ILE A 27 -3.68 -10.45 -1.66
CA ILE A 27 -4.30 -10.45 -2.98
C ILE A 27 -5.80 -10.74 -2.82
N GLY A 28 -6.60 -9.76 -3.22
CA GLY A 28 -8.04 -9.88 -3.37
C GLY A 28 -8.41 -9.87 -4.85
N SER A 29 -9.26 -10.80 -5.28
CA SER A 29 -9.89 -10.77 -6.59
C SER A 29 -11.29 -11.36 -6.48
N VAL A 30 -12.18 -10.90 -7.36
CA VAL A 30 -13.54 -11.41 -7.46
C VAL A 30 -13.86 -11.61 -8.94
N GLN A 31 -14.42 -12.77 -9.28
CA GLN A 31 -14.97 -13.00 -10.60
C GLN A 31 -16.43 -12.59 -10.59
N LEU A 32 -16.77 -11.49 -11.25
CA LEU A 32 -18.17 -11.09 -11.41
C LEU A 32 -18.81 -11.86 -12.57
N LEU A 33 -19.99 -12.42 -12.32
CA LEU A 33 -20.82 -13.09 -13.33
C LEU A 33 -21.65 -12.10 -14.16
N THR A 34 -21.69 -10.83 -13.75
CA THR A 34 -22.43 -9.75 -14.42
C THR A 34 -21.56 -8.49 -14.51
N SER A 35 -21.86 -7.62 -15.47
CA SER A 35 -21.12 -6.37 -15.71
C SER A 35 -21.46 -5.24 -14.73
N ALA A 36 -22.22 -5.52 -13.66
CA ALA A 36 -22.61 -4.52 -12.68
C ALA A 36 -21.39 -4.11 -11.82
N SER A 37 -21.09 -2.81 -11.81
CA SER A 37 -20.11 -2.24 -10.88
C SER A 37 -20.71 -2.26 -9.47
N VAL A 38 -20.15 -3.08 -8.59
CA VAL A 38 -20.52 -3.11 -7.18
C VAL A 38 -19.55 -2.20 -6.42
N PRO A 39 -20.03 -1.22 -5.65
CA PRO A 39 -19.16 -0.42 -4.80
C PRO A 39 -18.50 -1.35 -3.79
N LEU A 40 -17.17 -1.41 -3.84
CA LEU A 40 -16.38 -2.28 -2.99
C LEU A 40 -15.56 -1.42 -2.03
N ASN A 41 -15.51 -1.83 -0.77
CA ASN A 41 -14.59 -1.27 0.21
C ASN A 41 -13.99 -2.43 1.01
N ILE A 42 -12.67 -2.60 0.93
CA ILE A 42 -11.94 -3.61 1.66
C ILE A 42 -11.10 -2.96 2.76
N SER A 43 -11.26 -3.44 3.99
CA SER A 43 -10.42 -3.06 5.12
C SER A 43 -9.31 -4.10 5.30
N LEU A 44 -8.07 -3.63 5.30
CA LEU A 44 -6.86 -4.43 5.41
C LEU A 44 -6.05 -3.97 6.62
N TYR A 45 -5.48 -4.92 7.35
CA TYR A 45 -4.72 -4.66 8.57
C TYR A 45 -3.33 -5.27 8.45
N PHE A 46 -2.32 -4.41 8.37
CA PHE A 46 -0.94 -4.82 8.14
C PHE A 46 -0.09 -4.67 9.40
N LYS A 47 0.74 -5.67 9.66
CA LYS A 47 1.84 -5.58 10.61
C LYS A 47 3.11 -5.31 9.82
N ILE A 48 4.01 -4.48 10.36
CA ILE A 48 5.36 -4.35 9.80
C ILE A 48 6.09 -5.68 10.00
N SER A 49 6.56 -6.27 8.92
CA SER A 49 7.41 -7.46 8.98
C SER A 49 8.80 -7.05 9.44
N PRO A 50 9.43 -7.77 10.40
CA PRO A 50 10.76 -7.42 10.91
C PRO A 50 11.83 -7.32 9.81
N GLU A 51 11.73 -8.16 8.78
CA GLU A 51 12.64 -8.19 7.62
C GLU A 51 12.55 -6.93 6.74
N TYR A 52 11.43 -6.20 6.84
CA TYR A 52 11.13 -5.02 6.04
C TYR A 52 11.08 -3.73 6.88
N GLN A 53 11.53 -3.80 8.13
CA GLN A 53 11.55 -2.65 9.01
C GLN A 53 12.67 -1.68 8.59
N PRO A 54 12.35 -0.41 8.30
CA PRO A 54 13.37 0.55 7.88
C PRO A 54 14.30 0.93 9.03
N ASN A 55 15.59 1.12 8.70
CA ASN A 55 16.61 1.67 9.62
C ASN A 55 16.60 3.21 9.67
N VAL A 56 15.63 3.84 9.00
CA VAL A 56 15.48 5.29 8.88
C VAL A 56 14.05 5.69 9.23
N SER A 57 13.84 6.96 9.57
CA SER A 57 12.48 7.49 9.71
C SER A 57 11.71 7.33 8.41
N ALA A 58 10.54 6.70 8.49
CA ALA A 58 9.75 6.32 7.34
C ALA A 58 8.28 6.72 7.52
N THR A 59 7.62 6.99 6.40
CA THR A 59 6.16 7.11 6.34
C THR A 59 5.59 5.87 5.70
N TYR A 60 4.54 5.34 6.31
CA TYR A 60 3.84 4.16 5.82
C TYR A 60 2.66 4.56 4.95
N LEU A 61 2.44 3.82 3.88
CA LEU A 61 1.44 4.07 2.85
C LEU A 61 0.64 2.79 2.62
N CYS A 62 -0.68 2.95 2.52
CA CYS A 62 -1.55 1.89 2.03
C CYS A 62 -1.51 1.93 0.51
N SER A 63 -0.91 0.91 -0.09
CA SER A 63 -0.71 0.90 -1.53
C SER A 63 -1.22 -0.40 -2.15
N PHE A 64 -1.66 -0.27 -3.39
CA PHE A 64 -1.87 -1.40 -4.27
C PHE A 64 -0.76 -1.47 -5.32
N TYR A 65 -0.52 -2.67 -5.84
CA TYR A 65 0.42 -2.85 -6.94
C TYR A 65 -0.27 -2.55 -8.27
N ASP A 66 0.09 -1.43 -8.88
CA ASP A 66 -0.38 -1.02 -10.20
C ASP A 66 0.43 -1.76 -11.27
N ILE A 67 -0.17 -2.81 -11.83
CA ILE A 67 0.48 -3.64 -12.86
C ILE A 67 0.72 -2.85 -14.15
N SER A 68 -0.12 -1.88 -14.48
CA SER A 68 0.04 -1.06 -15.69
C SER A 68 1.25 -0.15 -15.60
N ASN A 69 1.52 0.36 -14.40
CA ASN A 69 2.66 1.23 -14.14
C ASN A 69 3.85 0.53 -13.49
N SER A 70 3.73 -0.74 -13.12
CA SER A 70 4.75 -1.49 -12.35
C SER A 70 5.27 -0.71 -11.16
N CYS A 71 4.35 -0.19 -10.33
CA CYS A 71 4.71 0.57 -9.13
C CYS A 71 3.65 0.44 -8.03
N TRP A 72 4.02 0.81 -6.80
CA TRP A 72 3.07 0.92 -5.70
C TRP A 72 2.32 2.26 -5.79
N ASN A 73 1.00 2.20 -5.72
CA ASN A 73 0.11 3.34 -5.90
C ASN A 73 -0.91 3.43 -4.76
N GLU A 74 -1.19 4.63 -4.28
CA GLU A 74 -2.11 4.91 -3.16
C GLU A 74 -3.54 5.24 -3.64
N THR A 75 -3.75 5.40 -4.95
CA THR A 75 -5.03 5.84 -5.51
C THR A 75 -6.17 4.89 -5.12
N GLY A 76 -7.22 5.43 -4.51
CA GLY A 76 -8.36 4.63 -4.07
C GLY A 76 -8.14 3.90 -2.75
N CYS A 77 -7.02 4.13 -2.05
CA CYS A 77 -6.76 3.70 -0.69
C CYS A 77 -6.69 4.91 0.28
N THR A 78 -7.02 4.70 1.55
CA THR A 78 -6.84 5.70 2.62
C THR A 78 -5.37 5.81 3.05
N ASP A 79 -5.02 6.89 3.75
CA ASP A 79 -3.74 6.97 4.46
C ASP A 79 -3.58 5.82 5.46
N ALA A 80 -2.33 5.41 5.72
CA ALA A 80 -2.05 4.35 6.67
C ALA A 80 -2.20 4.87 8.11
N LEU A 81 -3.20 4.34 8.83
CA LEU A 81 -3.48 4.72 10.21
C LEU A 81 -3.03 3.63 11.17
N PHE A 82 -2.12 3.95 12.10
CA PHE A 82 -1.69 2.97 13.09
C PHE A 82 -2.74 2.79 14.18
N ASN A 83 -3.45 1.65 14.14
CA ASN A 83 -4.40 1.24 15.15
C ASN A 83 -3.65 0.61 16.34
N ARG A 84 -3.53 1.37 17.44
CA ARG A 84 -2.80 0.95 18.64
C ARG A 84 -3.41 -0.28 19.32
N ALA A 85 -4.74 -0.40 19.31
CA ALA A 85 -5.44 -1.53 19.94
C ALA A 85 -5.14 -2.85 19.23
N LEU A 86 -5.02 -2.81 17.89
CA LEU A 86 -4.70 -3.98 17.07
C LEU A 86 -3.20 -4.15 16.82
N SER A 87 -2.40 -3.13 17.14
CA SER A 87 -0.97 -3.05 16.80
C SER A 87 -0.70 -3.29 15.31
N ARG A 88 -1.54 -2.69 14.45
CA ARG A 88 -1.52 -2.83 13.00
C ARG A 88 -1.84 -1.50 12.30
N TYR A 89 -1.33 -1.32 11.10
CA TYR A 89 -1.78 -0.27 10.20
C TYR A 89 -3.07 -0.68 9.52
N GLU A 90 -4.03 0.22 9.51
CA GLU A 90 -5.34 0.04 8.90
C GLU A 90 -5.38 0.79 7.57
N CYS A 91 -5.89 0.08 6.55
CA CYS A 91 -6.03 0.55 5.19
C CYS A 91 -7.45 0.25 4.70
N SER A 92 -8.10 1.22 4.06
CA SER A 92 -9.37 1.02 3.37
C SER A 92 -9.18 1.33 1.89
N CYS A 93 -9.50 0.40 1.00
CA CYS A 93 -9.34 0.55 -0.45
C CYS A 93 -10.64 0.25 -1.20
N ASN A 94 -10.87 0.95 -2.31
CA ASN A 94 -12.13 0.88 -3.06
C ASN A 94 -12.15 -0.11 -4.25
N HIS A 95 -11.19 -1.02 -4.29
CA HIS A 95 -11.01 -2.00 -5.37
C HIS A 95 -10.37 -3.29 -4.83
N LEU A 96 -10.21 -4.30 -5.69
CA LEU A 96 -9.55 -5.58 -5.35
C LEU A 96 -8.37 -5.80 -6.28
N THR A 97 -7.19 -6.05 -5.70
CA THR A 97 -5.93 -6.32 -6.40
C THR A 97 -4.92 -6.88 -5.38
N SER A 98 -3.62 -6.73 -5.63
CA SER A 98 -2.53 -6.95 -4.68
C SER A 98 -2.27 -5.70 -3.83
N PHE A 99 -2.34 -5.84 -2.50
CA PHE A 99 -2.15 -4.76 -1.53
C PHE A 99 -0.99 -5.05 -0.60
N ALA A 100 -0.30 -3.99 -0.15
CA ALA A 100 0.69 -4.07 0.90
C ALA A 100 0.78 -2.75 1.67
N LEU A 101 1.33 -2.83 2.88
CA LEU A 101 1.89 -1.66 3.54
C LEU A 101 3.26 -1.39 2.92
N ILE A 102 3.43 -0.16 2.45
CA ILE A 102 4.66 0.32 1.82
C ILE A 102 5.26 1.39 2.72
N TRP A 103 6.58 1.54 2.71
CA TRP A 103 7.25 2.64 3.39
C TRP A 103 8.11 3.47 2.44
N LEU A 104 8.24 4.75 2.77
CA LEU A 104 9.07 5.72 2.04
C LEU A 104 9.90 6.54 3.04
N PRO A 105 11.20 6.79 2.79
CA PRO A 105 12.03 7.60 3.68
C PRO A 105 11.44 9.00 3.89
N GLN A 106 11.33 9.46 5.14
CA GLN A 106 10.71 10.74 5.46
C GLN A 106 11.43 11.94 4.81
N SER A 107 12.74 11.82 4.55
CA SER A 107 13.54 12.82 3.82
C SER A 107 13.05 13.09 2.40
N GLN A 108 12.31 12.17 1.79
CA GLN A 108 11.82 12.26 0.40
C GLN A 108 10.41 12.87 0.29
N LEU A 109 9.70 13.06 1.41
CA LEU A 109 8.36 13.67 1.42
C LEU A 109 8.38 15.16 1.10
N GLY A 110 9.50 15.85 1.35
CA GLY A 110 9.69 17.26 0.99
C GLY A 110 9.67 17.53 -0.52
N SER A 111 9.92 16.49 -1.32
CA SER A 111 9.87 16.52 -2.80
C SER A 111 8.44 16.33 -3.32
N TYR A 112 7.64 15.49 -2.66
CA TYR A 112 6.26 15.15 -3.04
C TYR A 112 5.24 16.20 -2.55
N GLY A 113 5.50 16.82 -1.40
CA GLY A 113 4.65 17.88 -0.83
C GLY A 113 4.75 19.25 -1.52
N ARG A 114 5.69 19.44 -2.45
CA ARG A 114 5.81 20.69 -3.22
C ARG A 114 4.76 20.83 -4.32
N THR A 115 4.16 19.73 -4.76
CA THR A 115 3.09 19.71 -5.77
C THR A 115 1.68 19.81 -5.19
N MET A 116 1.50 19.64 -3.87
CA MET A 116 0.17 19.72 -3.21
C MET A 116 -0.01 20.93 -2.27
N ARG A 117 0.94 21.88 -2.23
CA ARG A 117 0.77 23.18 -1.52
C ARG A 117 0.63 24.35 -2.49
N VAL A 118 -0.32 24.30 -3.42
CA VAL A 118 -0.90 25.51 -4.03
C VAL A 118 -2.38 25.27 -4.36
N ALA A 119 -3.24 25.43 -3.36
CA ALA A 119 -4.62 25.87 -3.55
C ALA A 119 -5.00 26.58 -2.25
N LYS A 120 -4.92 27.91 -2.29
CA LYS A 120 -5.42 28.81 -1.26
C LYS A 120 -6.81 29.26 -1.67
#